data_AF-A0A844IJX4-F1
#
_entry.id   AF-A0A844IJX4-F1
#
_cell.length_a   1.000
_cell.length_b   1.000
_cell.length_c   1.000
_cell.angle_alpha   90.00
_cell.angle_beta   90.00
_cell.angle_gamma   90.00
#
_symmetry.space_group_name_H-M   'P 1'
#
loop_
_entity.id
_entity.type
_entity.pdbx_description
1 polymer ?
#
loop_
_entity_poly.entity_id
_entity_poly.type
_entity_poly.pdbx_seq_one_letter_code
_entity_poly.pdbx_strand_id
1 'polypeptide(L)'
;LNSLYSLFGTTREVLKAAGPDVGASKNSVGGIAIAVLNNGLRPFLAKWHPVLQAWEARRPLGVSPKEHEVSWSEESKLRSELAALRDGLEQYAKALATIAGVEE
;
A
#
# COMPACT_ATOMS: atom_id res chain seq x y z
N LEU A 1 -1.24 3.90 8.27
CA LEU A 1 -0.43 3.76 7.03
C LEU A 1 0.82 2.90 7.18
N ASN A 2 1.34 2.69 8.39
CA ASN A 2 2.53 1.85 8.63
C ASN A 2 2.37 0.41 8.12
N SER A 3 1.18 -0.20 8.28
CA SER A 3 0.90 -1.55 7.75
C SER A 3 0.92 -1.63 6.23
N LEU A 4 0.66 -0.52 5.52
CA LEU A 4 0.82 -0.47 4.06
C LEU A 4 2.30 -0.31 3.69
N TYR A 5 3.06 0.47 4.46
CA TYR A 5 4.49 0.61 4.25
C TYR A 5 5.25 -0.71 4.48
N SER A 6 4.85 -1.53 5.45
CA SER A 6 5.49 -2.83 5.71
C SER A 6 5.46 -3.78 4.52
N LEU A 7 4.50 -3.62 3.59
CA LEU A 7 4.42 -4.42 2.37
C LEU A 7 5.69 -4.31 1.51
N PHE A 8 6.38 -3.16 1.49
CA PHE A 8 7.67 -3.05 0.79
C PHE A 8 8.74 -3.98 1.37
N GLY A 9 8.79 -4.08 2.70
CA GLY A 9 9.71 -4.98 3.41
C GLY A 9 9.37 -6.43 3.13
N THR A 10 8.12 -6.82 3.37
CA THR A 10 7.64 -8.18 3.17
C THR A 10 7.83 -8.65 1.72
N THR A 11 7.46 -7.84 0.72
CA THR A 11 7.68 -8.21 -0.68
C THR A 11 9.17 -8.34 -0.99
N ARG A 12 10.03 -7.45 -0.50
CA ARG A 12 11.47 -7.56 -0.72
C ARG A 12 12.04 -8.85 -0.13
N GLU A 13 11.60 -9.25 1.05
CA GLU A 13 12.02 -10.49 1.70
C GLU A 13 11.59 -11.72 0.90
N VAL A 14 10.33 -11.76 0.45
CA VAL A 14 9.80 -12.83 -0.40
C VAL A 14 10.58 -12.94 -1.71
N LEU A 15 10.82 -11.83 -2.39
CA LEU A 15 11.59 -11.81 -3.65
C LEU A 15 13.04 -12.24 -3.44
N LYS A 16 13.65 -11.83 -2.32
CA LYS A 16 15.02 -12.25 -1.97
C LYS A 16 15.08 -13.76 -1.70
N ALA A 17 14.09 -14.32 -1.02
CA ALA A 17 14.03 -15.75 -0.70
C ALA A 17 13.80 -16.62 -1.94
N ALA A 18 13.02 -16.15 -2.90
CA ALA A 18 12.70 -16.87 -4.13
C ALA A 18 13.84 -16.88 -5.17
N GLY A 19 14.89 -16.08 -4.99
CA GLY A 19 16.05 -16.04 -5.87
C GLY A 19 15.91 -15.10 -7.08
N PRO A 20 17.02 -14.83 -7.80
CA PRO A 20 17.10 -13.79 -8.84
C PRO A 20 16.18 -14.05 -10.04
N ASP A 21 15.87 -15.31 -10.33
CA ASP A 21 15.02 -15.68 -11.47
C ASP A 21 13.56 -15.23 -11.29
N VAL A 22 13.09 -15.06 -10.04
CA VAL A 22 11.71 -14.62 -9.76
C VAL A 22 11.45 -13.16 -10.17
N GLY A 23 12.52 -12.36 -10.32
CA GLY A 23 12.48 -10.97 -10.76
C GLY A 23 13.04 -10.75 -12.17
N ALA A 24 13.37 -11.83 -12.89
CA ALA A 24 14.15 -11.77 -14.13
C ALA A 24 13.43 -11.04 -15.30
N SER A 25 12.12 -10.80 -15.22
CA SER A 25 11.38 -10.06 -16.24
C SER A 25 10.25 -9.21 -15.68
N LYS A 26 9.78 -8.21 -16.45
CA LYS A 26 8.61 -7.41 -16.07
C LYS A 26 7.32 -8.22 -15.92
N ASN A 27 7.24 -9.37 -16.60
CA ASN A 27 6.09 -10.27 -16.56
C ASN A 27 6.25 -11.37 -15.50
N SER A 28 7.38 -11.40 -14.78
CA SER A 28 7.57 -12.30 -13.64
C SER A 28 6.75 -11.84 -12.44
N VAL A 29 6.49 -12.76 -11.51
CA VAL A 29 5.86 -12.47 -10.21
C VAL A 29 6.57 -11.30 -9.50
N GLY A 30 7.90 -11.28 -9.52
CA GLY A 30 8.68 -10.20 -8.94
C GLY A 30 8.57 -8.88 -9.68
N GLY A 31 8.57 -8.91 -11.02
CA GLY A 31 8.35 -7.72 -11.84
C GLY A 31 6.99 -7.08 -11.59
N ILE A 32 5.93 -7.90 -11.50
CA ILE A 32 4.57 -7.46 -11.19
C ILE A 32 4.53 -6.87 -9.78
N ALA A 33 5.02 -7.59 -8.77
CA ALA A 33 5.02 -7.12 -7.38
C ALA A 33 5.77 -5.77 -7.20
N ILE A 34 6.92 -5.60 -7.87
CA ILE A 34 7.66 -4.34 -7.87
C ILE A 34 6.85 -3.21 -8.53
N ALA A 35 6.18 -3.49 -9.65
CA ALA A 35 5.33 -2.52 -10.33
C ALA A 35 4.15 -2.07 -9.44
N VAL A 36 3.49 -3.01 -8.73
CA VAL A 36 2.42 -2.70 -7.78
C VAL A 36 2.89 -1.74 -6.69
N LEU A 37 4.02 -2.06 -6.07
CA LEU A 37 4.57 -1.24 -4.99
C LEU A 37 4.95 0.16 -5.47
N ASN A 38 5.57 0.27 -6.64
CA ASN A 38 6.09 1.56 -7.13
C ASN A 38 5.03 2.43 -7.80
N ASN A 39 4.05 1.85 -8.48
CA ASN A 39 3.02 2.60 -9.20
C ASN A 39 1.75 2.81 -8.37
N GLY A 40 1.46 1.91 -7.43
CA GLY A 40 0.30 2.02 -6.53
C GLY A 40 0.68 2.58 -5.16
N LEU A 41 1.38 1.78 -4.34
CA LEU A 41 1.60 2.13 -2.94
C LEU A 41 2.51 3.34 -2.75
N ARG A 42 3.60 3.44 -3.51
CA ARG A 42 4.61 4.50 -3.35
C ARG A 42 3.99 5.90 -3.53
N PRO A 43 3.28 6.23 -4.63
CA PRO A 43 2.70 7.57 -4.77
C PRO A 43 1.63 7.86 -3.71
N PHE A 44 0.82 6.86 -3.35
CA PHE A 44 -0.19 7.00 -2.30
C PHE A 44 0.46 7.34 -0.94
N LEU A 45 1.47 6.57 -0.53
CA LEU A 45 2.16 6.79 0.75
C LEU A 45 2.99 8.07 0.76
N ALA A 46 3.65 8.41 -0.35
CA ALA A 46 4.42 9.65 -0.47
C ALA A 46 3.54 10.89 -0.24
N LYS A 47 2.28 10.84 -0.67
CA LYS A 47 1.30 11.89 -0.45
C LYS A 47 0.73 11.84 0.98
N TRP A 48 0.14 10.72 1.37
CA TRP A 48 -0.74 10.69 2.54
C TRP A 48 -0.01 10.46 3.86
N HIS A 49 1.15 9.81 3.86
CA HIS A 49 1.90 9.55 5.08
C HIS A 49 2.34 10.83 5.81
N PRO A 50 3.02 11.79 5.17
CA PRO A 50 3.42 13.03 5.85
C PRO A 50 2.22 13.90 6.25
N VAL A 51 1.15 13.94 5.43
CA VAL A 51 -0.05 14.73 5.73
C VAL A 51 -0.76 14.19 6.97
N LEU A 52 -0.94 12.87 7.05
CA LEU A 52 -1.55 12.24 8.21
C LEU A 52 -0.71 12.43 9.48
N GLN A 53 0.62 12.23 9.39
CA GLN A 53 1.52 12.45 10.52
C GLN A 53 1.47 13.88 11.04
N ALA A 54 1.44 14.87 10.14
CA ALA A 54 1.33 16.27 10.52
C ALA A 54 -0.01 16.58 11.21
N TRP A 55 -1.10 15.94 10.79
CA TRP A 55 -2.39 16.05 11.46
C TRP A 55 -2.37 15.42 12.86
N GLU A 56 -1.91 14.17 12.97
CA GLU A 56 -1.81 13.43 14.23
C GLU A 56 -0.95 14.17 15.27
N ALA A 57 0.16 14.80 14.83
CA ALA A 57 1.05 15.57 15.69
C ALA A 57 0.41 16.85 16.26
N ARG A 58 -0.65 17.38 15.63
CA ARG A 58 -1.37 18.58 16.07
C ARG A 58 -2.51 18.29 17.05
N ARG A 59 -2.70 17.03 17.44
CA ARG A 59 -3.77 16.63 18.36
C ARG A 59 -3.68 17.39 19.69
N PRO A 60 -4.73 18.13 20.09
CA PRO A 60 -4.76 18.82 21.38
C PRO A 60 -4.71 17.84 22.56
N LEU A 61 -4.17 18.33 23.68
CA LEU A 61 -4.21 17.60 24.96
C LEU A 61 -5.67 17.43 25.41
N GLY A 62 -6.03 16.21 25.81
CA GLY A 62 -7.39 15.88 26.25
C GLY A 62 -8.36 15.43 25.15
N VAL A 63 -7.98 15.53 23.87
CA VAL A 63 -8.78 15.01 22.75
C VAL A 63 -8.29 13.60 22.40
N SER A 64 -9.20 12.63 22.30
CA SER A 64 -8.82 11.27 21.88
C SER A 64 -8.38 11.23 20.42
N PRO A 65 -7.55 10.25 20.00
CA PRO A 65 -7.19 10.09 18.59
C PRO A 65 -8.40 10.00 17.66
N LYS A 66 -9.48 9.33 18.09
CA LYS A 66 -10.70 9.15 17.30
C LYS A 66 -11.45 10.47 17.09
N GLU A 67 -11.61 11.28 18.13
CA GLU A 67 -12.26 12.60 18.01
C GLU A 67 -11.44 13.54 17.12
N HIS A 68 -10.11 13.47 17.23
CA HIS A 68 -9.21 14.23 16.38
C HIS A 68 -9.28 13.77 14.91
N GLU A 69 -9.44 12.48 14.65
CA GLU A 69 -9.60 11.93 13.29
C GLU A 69 -10.90 12.41 12.64
N VAL A 70 -12.03 12.39 13.36
CA VAL A 70 -13.33 12.85 12.85
C VAL A 70 -13.31 14.34 12.44
N SER A 71 -12.45 15.13 13.06
CA SER A 71 -12.29 16.55 12.77
C SER A 71 -11.43 16.82 11.53
N TRP A 72 -10.90 15.78 10.87
CA TRP A 72 -9.97 15.92 9.77
C TRP A 72 -10.67 16.07 8.42
N SER A 73 -10.53 17.24 7.80
CA SER A 73 -11.18 17.54 6.51
C SER A 73 -10.74 16.63 5.36
N GLU A 74 -9.52 16.10 5.40
CA GLU A 74 -8.99 15.26 4.33
C GLU A 74 -9.32 13.77 4.52
N GLU A 75 -9.97 13.37 5.63
CA GLU A 75 -10.26 11.96 5.94
C GLU A 75 -11.03 11.29 4.80
N SER A 76 -12.11 11.92 4.35
CA SER A 76 -12.97 11.40 3.26
C SER A 76 -12.17 11.21 1.96
N LYS A 77 -11.29 12.15 1.64
CA LYS A 77 -10.45 12.11 0.45
C LYS A 77 -9.39 11.01 0.55
N LEU A 78 -8.73 10.87 1.69
CA LEU A 78 -7.80 9.77 1.94
C LEU A 78 -8.49 8.41 1.80
N ARG A 79 -9.70 8.25 2.38
CA ARG A 79 -10.46 7.00 2.28
C ARG A 79 -10.86 6.67 0.85
N SER A 80 -11.28 7.68 0.08
CA SER A 80 -11.61 7.51 -1.34
C SER A 80 -10.40 7.08 -2.17
N GLU A 81 -9.25 7.75 -2.00
CA GLU A 81 -8.02 7.38 -2.70
C GLU A 81 -7.47 6.01 -2.24
N LEU A 82 -7.69 5.63 -0.98
CA LEU A 82 -7.35 4.31 -0.47
C LEU A 82 -8.24 3.23 -1.11
N ALA A 83 -9.53 3.50 -1.31
CA ALA A 83 -10.42 2.59 -2.01
C ALA A 83 -9.96 2.38 -3.46
N ALA A 84 -9.64 3.46 -4.19
CA ALA A 84 -9.11 3.36 -5.54
C ALA A 84 -7.78 2.59 -5.59
N LEU A 85 -6.90 2.78 -4.61
CA LEU A 85 -5.68 1.96 -4.49
C LEU A 85 -6.03 0.48 -4.31
N ARG A 86 -6.99 0.14 -3.44
CA ARG A 86 -7.42 -1.25 -3.21
C ARG A 86 -7.93 -1.90 -4.49
N ASP A 87 -8.72 -1.21 -5.29
CA ASP A 87 -9.22 -1.71 -6.57
C ASP A 87 -8.07 -2.01 -7.55
N GLY A 88 -7.03 -1.16 -7.55
CA GLY A 88 -5.79 -1.43 -8.29
C GLY A 88 -5.04 -2.66 -7.76
N LEU A 89 -4.93 -2.81 -6.43
CA LEU A 89 -4.29 -3.96 -5.79
C LEU A 89 -5.00 -5.28 -6.06
N GLU A 90 -6.32 -5.27 -6.13
CA GLU A 90 -7.13 -6.45 -6.40
C GLU A 90 -6.85 -7.01 -7.81
N GLN A 91 -6.71 -6.15 -8.80
CA GLN A 91 -6.35 -6.57 -10.17
C GLN A 91 -5.00 -7.29 -10.19
N TYR A 92 -4.04 -6.84 -9.38
CA TYR A 92 -2.75 -7.51 -9.27
C TYR A 92 -2.82 -8.82 -8.50
N ALA A 93 -3.63 -8.89 -7.43
CA ALA A 93 -3.87 -10.13 -6.70
C ALA A 93 -4.45 -11.20 -7.62
N LYS A 94 -5.40 -10.83 -8.49
CA LYS A 94 -5.96 -11.71 -9.53
C LYS A 94 -4.91 -12.16 -10.54
N ALA A 95 -4.07 -11.25 -11.04
CA ALA A 95 -2.98 -11.62 -11.95
C ALA A 95 -1.99 -12.61 -11.31
N LEU A 96 -1.67 -12.43 -10.02
CA LEU A 96 -0.84 -13.35 -9.25
C LEU A 96 -1.52 -14.72 -9.05
N ALA A 97 -2.82 -14.73 -8.76
CA ALA A 97 -3.61 -15.95 -8.63
C ALA A 97 -3.59 -16.78 -9.93
N THR A 98 -3.77 -16.11 -11.08
CA THR A 98 -3.63 -16.74 -12.40
C THR A 98 -2.25 -17.34 -12.63
N ILE A 99 -1.18 -16.62 -12.29
CA ILE A 99 0.20 -17.13 -12.43
C ILE A 99 0.45 -18.33 -11.50
N ALA A 100 -0.11 -18.30 -10.30
CA ALA A 100 0.04 -19.36 -9.31
C ALA A 100 -0.90 -20.57 -9.57
N GLY A 101 -1.77 -20.50 -10.59
CA GLY A 101 -2.72 -21.57 -10.91
C GLY A 101 -3.79 -21.77 -9.83
N VAL A 102 -4.07 -20.74 -9.03
CA VAL A 102 -5.11 -20.75 -8.00
C VAL A 102 -6.28 -19.94 -8.55
N GLU A 103 -7.34 -20.62 -8.97
CA GLU A 103 -8.61 -19.97 -9.31
C GLU A 103 -9.38 -19.67 -8.01
N GLU A 104 -9.98 -18.48 -7.91
CA GLU A 104 -10.90 -18.10 -6.81
C GLU A 104 -12.18 -18.93 -6.81
#